data_AF-A0A501XAS4-F1
#
_entry.id   AF-A0A501XAS4-F1
#
_cell.length_a   1.000
_cell.length_b   1.000
_cell.length_c   1.000
_cell.angle_alpha   90.00
_cell.angle_beta   90.00
_cell.angle_gamma   90.00
#
_symmetry.space_group_name_H-M   'P 1'
#
loop_
_entity.id
_entity.type
_entity.pdbx_description
1 polymer ?
#
loop_
_entity_poly.entity_id
_entity_poly.type
_entity_poly.pdbx_seq_one_letter_code
_entity_poly.pdbx_strand_id
1 'polypeptide(L)'
;MEKKIYKVFSPENEITLNDGEKVYVLFDLYENGERFMVLVNDEAFIFVKEENGRLIEMTDEGEIDILIDLVEQFAEENFVLDRDNKSNLMDRLMGNEQD
;
A
#
# COMPACT_ATOMS: atom_id res chain seq x y z
N MET A 1 -0.32 -15.43 16.34
CA MET A 1 -0.62 -14.13 16.99
C MET A 1 -1.95 -13.64 16.45
N GLU A 2 -2.71 -12.87 17.21
CA GLU A 2 -3.92 -12.23 16.68
C GLU A 2 -3.52 -11.06 15.77
N LYS A 3 -4.01 -11.04 14.53
CA LYS A 3 -3.73 -9.95 13.59
C LYS A 3 -4.42 -8.66 14.04
N LYS A 4 -3.77 -7.51 13.88
CA LYS A 4 -4.39 -6.20 14.16
C LYS A 4 -5.28 -5.78 13.00
N ILE A 5 -6.47 -5.26 13.28
CA ILE A 5 -7.36 -4.73 12.22
C ILE A 5 -6.82 -3.38 11.75
N TYR A 6 -6.57 -3.25 10.45
CA TYR A 6 -6.14 -2.01 9.81
C TYR A 6 -7.15 -1.58 8.74
N LYS A 7 -7.55 -0.31 8.76
CA LYS A 7 -8.51 0.27 7.80
C LYS A 7 -7.76 1.20 6.87
N VAL A 8 -7.35 0.69 5.72
CA VAL A 8 -6.62 1.49 4.72
C VAL A 8 -7.53 2.48 4.00
N PHE A 9 -8.78 2.08 3.72
CA PHE A 9 -9.79 2.94 3.08
C PHE A 9 -10.43 3.91 4.06
N SER A 10 -9.65 4.88 4.51
CA SER A 10 -10.09 5.92 5.43
C SER A 10 -9.61 7.31 4.98
N PRO A 11 -10.32 8.40 5.35
CA PRO A 11 -9.96 9.75 4.93
C PRO A 11 -8.53 10.17 5.30
N GLU A 12 -8.00 9.67 6.41
CA GLU A 12 -6.63 9.96 6.85
C GLU A 12 -5.54 9.35 5.96
N ASN A 13 -5.86 8.30 5.21
CA ASN A 13 -4.94 7.65 4.28
C ASN A 13 -5.18 8.08 2.82
N GLU A 14 -6.21 8.88 2.56
CA GLU A 14 -6.67 9.19 1.19
C GLU A 14 -5.77 10.24 0.51
N ILE A 15 -5.33 9.93 -0.69
CA ILE A 15 -4.71 10.86 -1.64
C ILE A 15 -5.64 10.96 -2.87
N THR A 16 -5.91 12.19 -3.29
CA THR A 16 -6.62 12.45 -4.54
C THR A 16 -5.62 12.81 -5.63
N LEU A 17 -5.59 12.03 -6.70
CA LEU A 17 -4.76 12.27 -7.87
C LEU A 17 -5.35 13.41 -8.73
N ASN A 18 -4.56 13.91 -9.68
CA ASN A 18 -4.92 15.08 -10.48
C ASN A 18 -6.15 14.86 -11.38
N ASP A 19 -6.47 13.62 -11.71
CA ASP A 19 -7.65 13.21 -12.48
C ASP A 19 -8.88 12.94 -11.60
N GLY A 20 -8.75 13.07 -10.28
CA GLY A 20 -9.79 12.80 -9.29
C GLY A 20 -9.85 11.35 -8.81
N GLU A 21 -8.94 10.47 -9.25
CA GLU A 21 -8.81 9.13 -8.70
C GLU A 21 -8.38 9.19 -7.23
N LYS A 22 -8.93 8.29 -6.41
CA LYS A 22 -8.60 8.16 -4.99
C LYS A 22 -7.75 6.92 -4.76
N VAL A 23 -6.56 7.14 -4.25
CA VAL A 23 -5.63 6.11 -3.80
C VAL A 23 -5.38 6.28 -2.31
N TYR A 24 -5.01 5.21 -1.62
CA TYR A 24 -4.86 5.20 -0.16
C TYR A 24 -3.45 4.78 0.23
N VAL A 25 -2.83 5.51 1.14
CA VAL A 25 -1.49 5.23 1.65
C VAL A 25 -1.55 4.01 2.56
N LEU A 26 -0.83 2.96 2.19
CA LEU A 26 -0.58 1.80 3.03
C LEU A 26 0.71 1.99 3.84
N PHE A 27 1.75 2.49 3.19
CA PHE A 27 3.04 2.82 3.80
C PHE A 27 3.53 4.19 3.36
N ASP A 28 4.19 4.87 4.28
CA ASP A 28 4.94 6.10 4.05
C ASP A 28 6.23 6.02 4.86
N LEU A 29 7.35 5.87 4.14
CA LEU A 29 8.67 5.73 4.72
C LEU A 29 9.61 6.78 4.16
N TYR A 30 10.51 7.25 5.01
CA TYR A 30 11.56 8.18 4.65
C TYR A 30 12.91 7.56 4.98
N GLU A 31 13.65 7.18 3.96
CA GLU A 31 14.96 6.54 4.09
C GLU A 31 15.99 7.20 3.19
N ASN A 32 17.20 7.42 3.72
CA ASN A 32 18.33 7.99 2.97
C ASN A 32 18.06 9.33 2.25
N GLY A 33 17.07 10.10 2.71
CA GLY A 33 16.70 11.38 2.09
C GLY A 33 15.64 11.26 1.01
N GLU A 34 15.14 10.05 0.76
CA GLU A 34 14.09 9.76 -0.20
C GLU A 34 12.83 9.32 0.56
N ARG A 35 11.67 9.68 0.02
CA ARG A 35 10.37 9.28 0.55
C ARG A 35 9.76 8.25 -0.39
N PHE A 36 9.45 7.07 0.13
CA PHE A 36 8.78 6.01 -0.60
C PHE A 36 7.40 5.78 0.00
N MET A 37 6.44 5.46 -0.85
CA MET A 37 5.09 5.12 -0.43
C MET A 37 4.59 3.91 -1.20
N VAL A 38 3.79 3.11 -0.52
CA VAL A 38 2.96 2.09 -1.14
C VAL A 38 1.52 2.55 -1.04
N LEU A 39 0.88 2.73 -2.19
CA LEU A 39 -0.51 3.13 -2.29
C LEU A 39 -1.38 1.95 -2.72
N VAL A 40 -2.68 2.04 -2.48
CA VAL A 40 -3.65 1.02 -2.89
C VAL A 40 -4.96 1.66 -3.35
N ASN A 41 -5.58 1.09 -4.40
CA ASN A 41 -6.85 1.56 -4.95
C ASN A 41 -7.96 0.49 -4.96
N ASP A 42 -7.80 -0.57 -4.15
CA ASP A 42 -8.61 -1.81 -4.05
C ASP A 42 -8.18 -2.91 -5.03
N GLU A 43 -7.58 -2.56 -6.17
CA GLU A 43 -7.23 -3.52 -7.21
C GLU A 43 -5.75 -3.89 -7.23
N ALA A 44 -4.86 -2.96 -6.89
CA ALA A 44 -3.41 -3.16 -6.95
C ALA A 44 -2.65 -2.35 -5.90
N PHE A 45 -1.42 -2.77 -5.62
CA PHE A 45 -0.40 -1.93 -5.00
C PHE A 45 0.22 -1.00 -6.05
N ILE A 46 0.47 0.25 -5.66
CA ILE A 46 1.13 1.25 -6.48
C ILE A 46 2.35 1.73 -5.70
N PHE A 47 3.54 1.41 -6.18
CA PHE A 47 4.80 1.78 -5.53
C PHE A 47 5.25 3.12 -6.10
N VAL A 48 5.41 4.11 -5.23
CA VAL A 48 5.80 5.46 -5.63
C VAL A 48 6.93 6.00 -4.77
N LYS A 49 7.71 6.92 -5.33
CA LYS A 49 8.65 7.73 -4.58
C LYS A 49 8.48 9.21 -4.86
N GLU A 50 8.91 10.04 -3.91
CA GLU A 50 8.90 11.48 -4.06
C GLU A 50 10.16 11.96 -4.78
N GLU A 51 9.98 12.53 -5.97
CA GLU A 51 11.04 13.23 -6.71
C GLU A 51 10.62 14.66 -7.01
N ASN A 52 11.43 15.64 -6.58
CA ASN A 52 11.19 17.07 -6.83
C ASN A 52 9.80 17.55 -6.40
N GLY A 53 9.30 17.04 -5.27
CA GLY A 53 7.97 17.37 -4.73
C GLY A 53 6.81 16.73 -5.48
N ARG A 54 7.06 15.69 -6.27
CA ARG A 54 6.04 14.93 -7.01
C ARG A 54 6.17 13.46 -6.71
N LEU A 55 5.03 12.77 -6.68
CA LEU A 55 5.02 11.31 -6.63
C LEU A 55 5.22 10.78 -8.03
N ILE A 56 6.21 9.90 -8.17
CA ILE A 56 6.47 9.16 -9.40
C ILE A 56 6.34 7.67 -9.11
N GLU A 57 5.79 6.93 -10.06
CA GLU A 57 5.76 5.48 -9.98
C GLU A 57 7.19 4.92 -10.07
N MET A 58 7.49 3.98 -9.19
CA MET A 58 8.80 3.33 -9.15
C MET A 58 8.92 2.33 -10.29
N THR A 59 10.11 2.27 -10.90
CA THR A 59 10.43 1.30 -11.95
C THR A 59 11.67 0.47 -11.64
N ASP A 60 12.35 0.77 -10.53
CA ASP A 60 13.50 0.00 -10.07
C ASP A 60 13.00 -1.25 -9.33
N GLU A 61 13.21 -2.41 -9.93
CA GLU A 61 12.75 -3.70 -9.38
C GLU A 61 13.37 -4.00 -8.01
N GLY A 62 14.61 -3.58 -7.76
CA GLY A 62 15.27 -3.82 -6.48
C GLY A 62 14.68 -2.98 -5.34
N GLU A 63 14.34 -1.72 -5.61
CA GLU A 63 13.61 -0.89 -4.64
C GLU A 63 12.19 -1.43 -4.40
N ILE A 64 11.51 -1.91 -5.45
CA ILE A 64 10.17 -2.48 -5.36
C ILE A 64 10.18 -3.78 -4.54
N ASP A 65 11.13 -4.68 -4.77
CA ASP A 65 11.24 -5.95 -4.02
C ASP A 65 11.37 -5.69 -2.51
N ILE A 66 12.17 -4.69 -2.11
CA ILE A 66 12.29 -4.30 -0.69
C ILE A 66 10.95 -3.83 -0.12
N LEU A 67 10.18 -3.05 -0.89
CA LEU A 67 8.87 -2.60 -0.43
C LEU A 67 7.86 -3.74 -0.38
N ILE A 68 7.93 -4.71 -1.29
CA ILE A 68 7.10 -5.92 -1.26
C ILE A 68 7.36 -6.71 0.03
N ASP A 69 8.62 -6.94 0.40
CA ASP A 69 8.97 -7.62 1.66
C ASP A 69 8.33 -6.93 2.88
N LEU A 70 8.32 -5.59 2.90
CA LEU A 70 7.68 -4.81 3.96
C LEU A 70 6.15 -4.97 3.96
N VAL A 71 5.53 -4.98 2.78
CA VAL A 71 4.09 -5.21 2.63
C VAL A 71 3.72 -6.61 3.12
N GLU A 72 4.50 -7.64 2.77
CA GLU A 72 4.30 -9.01 3.24
C GLU A 72 4.39 -9.08 4.77
N GLN A 73 5.44 -8.52 5.37
CA GLN A 73 5.59 -8.50 6.81
C GLN A 73 4.39 -7.81 7.50
N PHE A 74 3.93 -6.69 6.95
CA PHE A 74 2.76 -6.01 7.48
C PHE A 74 1.48 -6.83 7.34
N ALA A 75 1.30 -7.55 6.23
CA ALA A 75 0.17 -8.43 6.01
C ALA A 75 0.16 -9.64 6.97
N GLU A 76 1.34 -10.11 7.42
CA GLU A 76 1.44 -11.13 8.46
C GLU A 76 0.91 -10.63 9.81
N GLU A 77 1.20 -9.36 10.15
CA GLU A 77 0.83 -8.75 11.43
C GLU A 77 -0.59 -8.14 11.44
N ASN A 78 -1.13 -7.80 10.26
CA ASN A 78 -2.36 -7.02 10.13
C ASN A 78 -3.41 -7.70 9.25
N PHE A 79 -4.67 -7.54 9.64
CA PHE A 79 -5.84 -7.84 8.84
C PHE A 79 -6.31 -6.54 8.21
N VAL A 80 -5.99 -6.34 6.94
CA VAL A 80 -6.26 -5.07 6.24
C VAL A 80 -7.64 -5.15 5.60
N LEU A 81 -8.56 -4.33 6.08
CA LEU A 81 -9.93 -4.35 5.59
C LEU A 81 -10.02 -3.81 4.16
N ASP A 82 -10.77 -4.54 3.32
CA ASP A 82 -11.24 -4.04 2.03
C ASP A 82 -12.19 -2.83 2.19
N ARG A 83 -12.58 -2.23 1.06
CA ARG A 83 -13.44 -1.04 1.05
C ARG A 83 -14.78 -1.26 1.78
N ASP A 84 -15.29 -2.48 1.73
CA ASP A 84 -16.55 -2.90 2.36
C ASP A 84 -16.41 -3.28 3.84
N ASN A 85 -15.18 -3.36 4.35
CA ASN A 85 -14.83 -3.89 5.66
C ASN A 85 -15.26 -5.35 5.89
N LYS A 86 -15.26 -6.17 4.84
CA LYS A 86 -15.72 -7.58 4.87
C LYS A 86 -14.60 -8.60 4.77
N SER A 87 -13.55 -8.29 4.02
CA SER A 87 -12.47 -9.23 3.72
C SER A 87 -11.09 -8.63 3.95
N ASN A 88 -10.07 -9.49 3.95
CA ASN A 88 -8.68 -9.06 4.03
C ASN A 88 -8.19 -8.71 2.62
N LEU A 89 -7.98 -7.42 2.38
CA LEU A 89 -7.47 -6.87 1.14
C LEU A 89 -6.14 -7.52 0.72
N MET A 90 -5.25 -7.79 1.68
CA MET A 90 -3.91 -8.34 1.40
C MET A 90 -3.98 -9.74 0.80
N ASP A 91 -4.90 -10.58 1.26
CA ASP A 91 -5.00 -11.95 0.77
C ASP A 91 -5.35 -11.96 -0.73
N ARG A 92 -6.21 -11.02 -1.16
CA ARG A 92 -6.56 -10.82 -2.57
C ARG A 92 -5.41 -10.25 -3.38
N LEU A 93 -4.80 -9.15 -2.91
CA LEU A 93 -3.77 -8.43 -3.67
C LEU A 93 -2.47 -9.22 -3.81
N MET A 94 -2.15 -10.10 -2.85
CA MET A 94 -0.96 -10.95 -2.88
C MET A 94 -1.21 -12.30 -3.58
N GLY A 95 -2.44 -12.58 -4.04
CA GLY A 95 -2.79 -13.86 -4.66
C GLY A 95 -2.78 -15.03 -3.67
N ASN A 96 -3.00 -14.76 -2.38
CA ASN A 96 -3.09 -15.76 -1.32
C ASN A 96 -4.50 -16.34 -1.14
N GLU A 97 -5.42 -16.07 -2.08
CA GLU A 97 -6.72 -16.76 -2.12
C GLU A 97 -6.49 -18.26 -2.30
N GLN A 98 -6.63 -19.02 -1.21
CA GLN A 98 -6.76 -20.47 -1.28
C GLN A 98 -8.12 -20.78 -1.90
N ASP A 99 -8.13 -21.37 -3.09
CA ASP A 99 -9.29 -22.06 -3.68
C ASP A 99 -9.90 -23.09 -2.70
#